data_AF-A0A9D3NS81-F1
#
_entry.id   AF-A0A9D3NS81-F1
#
_cell.length_a   1.000
_cell.length_b   1.000
_cell.length_c   1.000
_cell.angle_alpha   90.00
_cell.angle_beta   90.00
_cell.angle_gamma   90.00
#
_symmetry.space_group_name_H-M   'P 1'
#
loop_
_entity.id
_entity.type
_entity.pdbx_description
1 polymer ?
#
loop_
_entity_poly.entity_id
_entity_poly.type
_entity_poly.pdbx_seq_one_letter_code
_entity_poly.pdbx_strand_id
1 'polypeptide(L)'
;MMAARFLLRRAAPALRQVRSYAEAAAGAPQMSFTFASPNEVFFTGASVKQVDVPTMTGAFGILPAHVPTLQVLRPGVVTVFSEDGSSSKYFVSSGSVTVNADSSVQLLAEEAFPLDSLDLSAAKANLEKAQSELLWNKFVIFMVRRPLSLPETLLNSVTASQADCFVQ
;
A
#
# COMPACT_ATOMS: atom_id res chain seq x y z
N MET A 1 72.42 46.22 -38.73
CA MET A 1 71.55 46.51 -37.56
C MET A 1 70.24 45.76 -37.74
N MET A 2 70.11 44.57 -37.14
CA MET A 2 68.89 43.74 -37.20
C MET A 2 67.93 44.14 -36.07
N ALA A 3 66.65 44.35 -36.39
CA ALA A 3 65.59 44.52 -35.39
C ALA A 3 64.66 43.29 -35.45
N ALA A 4 64.83 42.37 -34.52
CA ALA A 4 63.99 41.19 -34.37
C ALA A 4 62.65 41.59 -33.72
N ARG A 5 61.54 41.46 -34.46
CA ARG A 5 60.18 41.65 -33.95
C ARG A 5 59.73 40.39 -33.23
N PHE A 6 59.89 40.38 -31.92
CA PHE A 6 59.42 39.31 -31.04
C PHE A 6 57.90 39.44 -30.85
N LEU A 7 57.10 38.68 -31.61
CA LEU A 7 55.67 38.56 -31.38
C LEU A 7 55.44 37.65 -30.17
N LEU A 8 55.25 38.24 -29.00
CA LEU A 8 54.85 37.53 -27.79
C LEU A 8 53.42 37.00 -27.98
N ARG A 9 53.31 35.73 -28.36
CA ARG A 9 52.03 35.01 -28.45
C ARG A 9 51.52 34.84 -27.02
N ARG A 10 50.60 35.71 -26.58
CA ARG A 10 49.88 35.52 -25.30
C ARG A 10 49.11 34.20 -25.36
N ALA A 11 49.61 33.19 -24.66
CA ALA A 11 48.90 31.95 -24.44
C ALA A 11 47.67 32.24 -23.56
N ALA A 12 46.47 32.06 -24.10
CA ALA A 12 45.26 32.07 -23.30
C ALA A 12 45.25 30.82 -22.42
N PRO A 13 44.91 30.91 -21.12
CA PRO A 13 44.78 29.73 -20.28
C PRO A 13 43.61 28.89 -20.81
N ALA A 14 43.89 27.64 -21.17
CA ALA A 14 42.85 26.67 -21.49
C ALA A 14 42.03 26.42 -20.21
N LEU A 15 40.82 26.98 -20.15
CA LEU A 15 39.87 26.68 -19.09
C LEU A 15 39.51 25.20 -19.19
N ARG A 16 40.14 24.38 -18.35
CA ARG A 16 39.82 22.97 -18.17
C ARG A 16 38.42 22.90 -17.56
N GLN A 17 37.41 22.82 -18.42
CA GLN A 17 36.02 22.66 -18.01
C GLN A 17 35.84 21.25 -17.44
N VAL A 18 36.15 21.13 -16.14
CA VAL A 18 35.80 19.94 -15.35
C VAL A 18 34.28 19.92 -15.31
N ARG A 19 33.66 18.88 -15.84
CA ARG A 19 32.23 18.65 -15.65
C ARG A 19 32.01 18.41 -14.16
N SER A 20 31.49 19.39 -13.43
CA SER A 20 30.95 19.13 -12.10
C SER A 20 29.61 18.43 -12.31
N TYR A 21 29.43 17.26 -11.70
CA TYR A 21 28.10 16.69 -11.54
C TYR A 21 27.28 17.67 -10.67
N ALA A 22 26.02 17.86 -11.00
CA ALA A 22 25.13 18.70 -10.21
C ALA A 22 25.11 18.16 -8.77
N GLU A 23 25.45 19.03 -7.82
CA GLU A 23 25.30 18.75 -6.40
C GLU A 23 23.83 18.41 -6.12
N ALA A 24 23.57 17.27 -5.50
CA ALA A 24 22.21 16.85 -5.16
C ALA A 24 21.58 17.97 -4.32
N ALA A 25 20.46 18.52 -4.76
CA ALA A 25 19.78 19.62 -4.08
C ALA A 25 19.61 19.27 -2.59
N ALA A 26 20.24 20.08 -1.73
CA ALA A 26 20.34 19.90 -0.28
C ALA A 26 19.03 20.22 0.46
N GLY A 27 17.92 19.67 -0.04
CA GLY A 27 16.62 19.69 0.60
C GLY A 27 15.83 18.54 0.00
N ALA A 28 15.66 17.46 0.76
CA ALA A 28 14.74 16.41 0.36
C ALA A 28 13.38 17.10 0.14
N PRO A 29 12.76 16.97 -1.04
CA PRO A 29 11.46 17.59 -1.24
C PRO A 29 10.51 17.01 -0.19
N GLN A 30 9.66 17.86 0.39
CA GLN A 30 8.77 17.51 1.49
C GLN A 30 7.32 17.63 1.02
N MET A 31 6.45 16.78 1.56
CA MET A 31 5.01 16.88 1.36
C MET A 31 4.29 16.90 2.70
N SER A 32 3.20 17.66 2.78
CA SER A 32 2.35 17.69 3.96
C SER A 32 1.46 16.45 3.98
N PHE A 33 1.57 15.64 5.02
CA PHE A 33 0.83 14.41 5.18
C PHE A 33 -0.15 14.49 6.34
N THR A 34 -1.40 14.16 6.05
CA THR A 34 -2.46 14.03 7.04
C THR A 34 -3.00 12.61 7.00
N PHE A 35 -2.99 11.93 8.14
CA PHE A 35 -3.56 10.59 8.30
C PHE A 35 -4.53 10.58 9.47
N ALA A 36 -5.79 10.28 9.17
CA ALA A 36 -6.85 10.26 10.16
C ALA A 36 -7.78 9.08 9.97
N SER A 37 -8.35 8.65 11.09
CA SER A 37 -9.52 7.79 11.19
C SER A 37 -10.62 8.52 11.99
N PRO A 38 -11.89 8.11 11.88
CA PRO A 38 -12.97 8.68 12.69
C PRO A 38 -12.70 8.65 14.21
N ASN A 39 -11.93 7.67 14.68
CA ASN A 39 -11.63 7.48 16.10
C ASN A 39 -10.37 8.24 16.54
N GLU A 40 -9.37 8.35 15.68
CA GLU A 40 -8.05 8.90 16.03
C GLU A 40 -7.37 9.56 14.82
N VAL A 41 -6.64 10.64 15.07
CA VAL A 41 -5.77 11.32 14.09
C VAL A 41 -4.31 10.96 14.38
N PHE A 42 -3.65 10.29 13.45
CA PHE A 42 -2.27 9.83 13.62
C PHE A 42 -1.25 10.89 13.19
N PHE A 43 -1.51 11.57 12.07
CA PHE A 43 -0.65 12.63 11.54
C PHE A 43 -1.47 13.84 11.12
N THR A 44 -1.02 15.03 11.54
CA THR A 44 -1.64 16.32 11.21
C THR A 44 -0.62 17.22 10.56
N GLY A 45 -0.62 17.29 9.22
CA GLY A 45 0.29 18.17 8.47
C GLY A 45 1.78 17.90 8.72
N ALA A 46 2.14 16.65 9.03
CA ALA A 46 3.53 16.26 9.24
C ALA A 46 4.28 16.26 7.90
N SER A 47 5.55 16.66 7.90
CA SER A 47 6.40 16.57 6.72
C SER A 47 6.93 15.14 6.59
N VAL A 48 6.62 14.49 5.47
CA VAL A 48 6.94 13.07 5.23
C VAL A 48 7.69 12.96 3.91
N LYS A 49 8.67 12.04 3.84
CA LYS A 49 9.49 11.83 2.64
C LYS A 49 8.80 10.94 1.62
N GLN A 50 8.13 9.88 2.10
CA GLN A 50 7.45 8.91 1.25
C GLN A 50 6.33 8.23 2.02
N VAL A 51 5.23 7.92 1.33
CA VAL A 51 4.14 7.11 1.89
C VAL A 51 3.80 6.01 0.91
N ASP A 52 3.84 4.77 1.39
CA ASP A 52 3.48 3.58 0.62
C ASP A 52 2.09 3.10 1.05
N VAL A 53 1.21 2.98 0.07
CA VAL A 53 -0.23 2.77 0.28
C VAL A 53 -0.72 1.58 -0.57
N PRO A 54 -1.47 0.62 0.01
CA PRO A 54 -2.15 -0.41 -0.75
C PRO A 54 -3.47 0.13 -1.34
N THR A 55 -3.60 0.09 -2.66
CA THR A 55 -4.81 0.50 -3.37
C THR A 55 -5.41 -0.66 -4.17
N MET A 56 -6.62 -0.48 -4.69
CA MET A 56 -7.30 -1.55 -5.43
C MET A 56 -6.53 -2.01 -6.68
N THR A 57 -5.80 -1.10 -7.32
CA THR A 57 -5.04 -1.34 -8.56
C THR A 57 -3.62 -1.87 -8.29
N GLY A 58 -3.11 -1.77 -7.05
CA GLY A 58 -1.76 -2.19 -6.70
C GLY A 58 -1.23 -1.48 -5.46
N ALA A 59 0.09 -1.41 -5.31
CA ALA A 59 0.73 -0.59 -4.28
C ALA A 59 1.16 0.75 -4.90
N PHE A 60 0.94 1.84 -4.17
CA PHE A 60 1.23 3.20 -4.60
C PHE A 60 2.27 3.81 -3.66
N GLY A 61 3.41 4.24 -4.20
CA GLY A 61 4.43 4.99 -3.47
C GLY A 61 4.31 6.47 -3.79
N ILE A 62 3.86 7.27 -2.83
CA ILE A 62 3.64 8.70 -2.99
C ILE A 62 4.88 9.44 -2.50
N LEU A 63 5.50 10.14 -3.43
CA LEU A 63 6.65 11.00 -3.22
C LEU A 63 6.21 12.48 -3.31
N PRO A 64 7.06 13.40 -2.85
CA PRO A 64 6.85 14.84 -3.03
C PRO A 64 6.64 15.19 -4.51
N ALA A 65 5.72 16.12 -4.79
CA ALA A 65 5.33 16.51 -6.15
C ALA A 65 4.77 15.35 -7.02
N HIS A 66 3.97 14.47 -6.41
CA HIS A 66 3.20 13.45 -7.13
C HIS A 66 2.03 14.08 -7.92
N VAL A 67 1.61 13.43 -9.02
CA VAL A 67 0.44 13.84 -9.80
C VAL A 67 -0.82 13.79 -8.91
N PRO A 68 -1.74 14.77 -8.99
CA PRO A 68 -2.98 14.73 -8.23
C PRO A 68 -3.79 13.48 -8.56
N THR A 69 -4.10 12.68 -7.55
CA THR A 69 -4.76 11.39 -7.70
C THR A 69 -5.72 11.13 -6.55
N LEU A 70 -6.86 10.53 -6.87
CA LEU A 70 -7.82 10.01 -5.90
C LEU A 70 -7.86 8.49 -6.04
N GLN A 71 -7.62 7.76 -4.96
CA GLN A 71 -7.67 6.30 -4.95
C GLN A 71 -8.39 5.77 -3.71
N VAL A 72 -8.95 4.58 -3.87
CA VAL A 72 -9.57 3.83 -2.77
C VAL A 72 -8.55 2.83 -2.23
N LEU A 73 -8.48 2.77 -0.90
CA LEU A 73 -7.57 1.87 -0.19
C LEU A 73 -8.07 0.44 -0.21
N ARG A 74 -7.13 -0.48 -0.36
CA ARG A 74 -7.36 -1.91 -0.14
C ARG A 74 -6.99 -2.24 1.32
N PRO A 75 -7.68 -3.19 1.99
CA PRO A 75 -7.24 -3.70 3.28
C PRO A 75 -5.79 -4.18 3.22
N GLY A 76 -4.92 -3.60 4.05
CA GLY A 76 -3.48 -3.83 3.99
C GLY A 76 -2.67 -2.96 4.95
N VAL A 77 -1.36 -2.96 4.76
CA VAL A 77 -0.41 -2.20 5.60
C VAL A 77 0.07 -0.97 4.83
N VAL A 78 -0.10 0.20 5.45
CA VAL A 78 0.45 1.49 5.01
C VAL A 78 1.79 1.70 5.71
N THR A 79 2.80 2.13 4.97
CA THR A 79 4.11 2.48 5.53
C THR A 79 4.39 3.97 5.30
N VAL A 80 4.69 4.68 6.38
CA VAL A 80 5.00 6.12 6.38
C VAL A 80 6.49 6.28 6.70
N PHE A 81 7.23 6.95 5.83
CA PHE A 81 8.65 7.24 6.01
C PHE A 81 8.85 8.70 6.43
N SER A 82 9.10 8.91 7.73
CA SER A 82 9.38 10.25 8.27
C SER A 82 10.74 10.79 7.84
N GLU A 83 10.99 12.07 8.13
CA GLU A 83 12.24 12.74 7.77
C GLU A 83 13.47 12.09 8.39
N ASP A 84 13.35 11.56 9.61
CA ASP A 84 14.42 10.91 10.36
C ASP A 84 14.78 9.50 9.81
N GLY A 85 14.08 9.06 8.76
CA GLY A 85 14.24 7.71 8.20
C GLY A 85 13.53 6.62 9.01
N SER A 86 12.79 7.00 10.06
CA SER A 86 11.91 6.07 10.78
C SER A 86 10.73 5.65 9.90
N SER A 87 10.50 4.34 9.81
CA SER A 87 9.34 3.77 9.12
C SER A 87 8.24 3.39 10.11
N SER A 88 7.11 4.08 10.06
CA SER A 88 5.93 3.75 10.87
C SER A 88 4.95 2.96 10.02
N LYS A 89 4.51 1.80 10.53
CA LYS A 89 3.61 0.89 9.81
C LYS A 89 2.25 0.85 10.49
N TYR A 90 1.20 0.97 9.68
CA TYR A 90 -0.19 0.98 10.13
C TYR A 90 -0.97 -0.04 9.33
N PHE A 91 -1.75 -0.87 10.01
CA PHE A 91 -2.76 -1.68 9.37
C PHE A 91 -4.01 -0.83 9.14
N VAL A 92 -4.52 -0.85 7.91
CA VAL A 92 -5.70 -0.10 7.50
C VAL A 92 -6.74 -1.07 6.93
N SER A 93 -7.98 -0.92 7.39
CA SER A 93 -9.10 -1.73 6.91
C SER A 93 -9.58 -1.26 5.53
N SER A 94 -10.07 -0.03 5.44
CA SER A 94 -10.62 0.56 4.22
C SER A 94 -10.44 2.07 4.27
N GLY A 95 -10.58 2.76 3.14
CA GLY A 95 -10.47 4.22 3.13
C GLY A 95 -10.22 4.83 1.76
N SER A 96 -9.79 6.09 1.76
CA SER A 96 -9.42 6.84 0.57
C SER A 96 -8.10 7.57 0.77
N VAL A 97 -7.41 7.78 -0.35
CA VAL A 97 -6.22 8.61 -0.43
C VAL A 97 -6.44 9.68 -1.49
N THR A 98 -6.15 10.91 -1.10
CA THR A 98 -6.18 12.07 -1.98
C THR A 98 -4.82 12.72 -2.01
N VAL A 99 -4.29 12.90 -3.21
CA VAL A 99 -3.10 13.72 -3.48
C VAL A 99 -3.59 14.97 -4.18
N ASN A 100 -3.35 16.11 -3.55
CA ASN A 100 -3.75 17.41 -4.06
C ASN A 100 -2.64 18.04 -4.92
N ALA A 101 -2.99 19.05 -5.71
CA ALA A 101 -2.05 19.77 -6.56
C ALA A 101 -1.04 20.64 -5.78
N ASP A 102 -1.33 20.96 -4.52
CA ASP A 102 -0.44 21.65 -3.60
C ASP A 102 0.61 20.72 -2.95
N SER A 103 0.70 19.47 -3.42
CA SER A 103 1.52 18.40 -2.82
C SER A 103 1.10 17.99 -1.40
N SER A 104 -0.12 18.34 -0.96
CA SER A 104 -0.68 17.76 0.26
C SER A 104 -1.29 16.39 0.00
N VAL A 105 -1.08 15.47 0.94
CA VAL A 105 -1.60 14.11 0.88
C VAL A 105 -2.50 13.86 2.09
N GLN A 106 -3.73 13.45 1.83
CA GLN A 106 -4.69 13.10 2.87
C GLN A 106 -5.02 11.61 2.75
N LEU A 107 -4.73 10.87 3.81
CA LEU A 107 -5.07 9.47 3.96
C LEU A 107 -6.17 9.37 5.01
N LEU A 108 -7.35 8.96 4.59
CA LEU A 108 -8.51 8.81 5.46
C LEU A 108 -8.88 7.34 5.51
N ALA A 109 -8.71 6.73 6.68
CA ALA A 109 -9.05 5.33 6.92
C ALA A 109 -10.30 5.21 7.76
N GLU A 110 -11.12 4.20 7.52
CA GLU A 110 -12.27 3.86 8.38
C GLU A 110 -11.79 3.30 9.73
N GLU A 111 -10.86 2.36 9.68
CA GLU A 111 -10.18 1.82 10.85
C GLU A 111 -8.69 1.70 10.57
N ALA A 112 -7.88 2.11 11.54
CA ALA A 112 -6.43 2.06 11.47
C ALA A 112 -5.84 1.68 12.82
N PHE A 113 -4.85 0.77 12.79
CA PHE A 113 -4.16 0.29 13.98
C PHE A 113 -2.64 0.28 13.76
N PRO A 114 -1.84 0.72 14.74
CA PRO A 114 -0.40 0.48 14.70
C PRO A 114 -0.11 -1.02 14.79
N LEU A 115 0.98 -1.49 14.19
CA LEU A 115 1.29 -2.93 14.21
C LEU A 115 1.53 -3.48 15.63
N ASP A 116 1.97 -2.64 16.56
CA ASP A 116 2.28 -3.05 17.93
C ASP A 116 1.04 -3.37 18.77
N SER A 117 -0.14 -2.86 18.40
CA SER A 117 -1.39 -3.11 19.14
C SER A 117 -2.18 -4.32 18.62
N LEU A 118 -1.70 -5.00 17.58
CA LEU A 118 -2.42 -6.12 16.94
C LEU A 118 -2.08 -7.46 17.59
N ASP A 119 -3.08 -8.11 18.21
CA ASP A 119 -2.96 -9.50 18.66
C ASP A 119 -3.29 -10.49 17.53
N LEU A 120 -2.28 -11.27 17.16
CA LEU A 120 -2.39 -12.30 16.12
C LEU A 120 -3.30 -13.47 16.54
N SER A 121 -3.41 -13.77 17.83
CA SER A 121 -4.25 -14.86 18.34
C SER A 121 -5.74 -14.51 18.18
N ALA A 122 -6.15 -13.35 18.68
CA ALA A 122 -7.51 -12.84 18.52
C ALA A 122 -7.89 -12.67 17.04
N ALA A 123 -6.99 -12.14 16.20
CA ALA A 123 -7.23 -11.96 14.78
C ALA A 123 -7.53 -13.29 14.05
N LYS A 124 -6.77 -14.36 14.35
CA LYS A 124 -6.99 -15.70 13.78
C LYS A 124 -8.32 -16.31 14.22
N ALA A 125 -8.63 -16.22 15.52
CA ALA A 125 -9.91 -16.71 16.04
C ALA A 125 -11.11 -15.99 15.40
N ASN A 126 -11.01 -14.68 15.16
CA ASN A 126 -12.04 -13.91 14.47
C ASN A 126 -12.16 -14.30 12.99
N LEU A 127 -11.04 -14.57 12.32
CA LEU A 127 -11.01 -15.04 10.93
C LEU A 127 -11.72 -16.41 10.81
N GLU A 128 -11.39 -17.38 11.66
CA GLU A 128 -12.00 -18.71 11.66
C GLU A 128 -13.51 -18.66 11.90
N LYS A 129 -13.95 -17.85 12.87
CA LYS A 129 -15.38 -17.60 13.13
C LYS A 129 -16.08 -17.05 11.89
N ALA A 130 -15.57 -15.95 11.32
CA ALA A 130 -16.16 -15.33 10.13
C ALA A 130 -16.18 -16.27 8.92
N GLN A 131 -15.15 -17.10 8.73
CA GLN A 131 -15.11 -18.11 7.67
C GLN A 131 -16.16 -19.20 7.87
N SER A 132 -16.33 -19.71 9.09
CA SER A 132 -17.34 -20.72 9.40
C SER A 132 -18.77 -20.19 9.13
N GLU A 133 -19.03 -18.93 9.49
CA GLU A 133 -20.32 -18.27 9.25
C GLU A 133 -20.57 -18.00 7.77
N LEU A 134 -19.56 -17.56 7.01
CA LEU A 134 -19.70 -17.37 5.56
C LEU A 134 -19.96 -18.68 4.83
N LEU A 135 -19.33 -19.78 5.24
CA LEU A 135 -19.55 -21.10 4.66
C LEU A 135 -20.96 -21.61 4.99
N TRP A 136 -21.40 -21.43 6.24
CA TRP A 136 -22.77 -21.75 6.65
C TRP A 136 -23.79 -20.90 5.87
N ASN A 137 -23.57 -19.60 5.73
CA ASN A 137 -24.52 -18.71 5.06
C ASN A 137 -24.53 -18.94 3.54
N LYS A 138 -23.38 -19.26 2.92
CA LYS A 138 -23.35 -19.76 1.53
C LYS A 138 -24.06 -21.09 1.38
N PHE A 139 -23.94 -22.00 2.36
CA PHE A 139 -24.64 -23.27 2.36
C PHE A 139 -26.16 -23.08 2.47
N VAL A 140 -26.62 -22.22 3.38
CA VAL A 140 -28.04 -21.84 3.52
C VAL A 140 -28.55 -21.17 2.24
N ILE A 141 -27.80 -20.24 1.64
CA ILE A 141 -28.16 -19.57 0.38
C ILE A 141 -28.19 -20.58 -0.80
N PHE A 142 -27.29 -21.55 -0.84
CA PHE A 142 -27.30 -22.63 -1.84
C PHE A 142 -28.46 -23.62 -1.63
N MET A 143 -28.81 -23.90 -0.37
CA MET A 143 -29.91 -24.81 0.00
C MET A 143 -31.29 -24.19 -0.28
N VAL A 144 -31.47 -22.89 0.00
CA VAL A 144 -32.75 -22.17 -0.23
C VAL A 144 -33.00 -21.91 -1.73
N ARG A 145 -31.95 -21.91 -2.57
CA ARG A 145 -32.05 -21.60 -4.00
C ARG A 145 -32.02 -22.82 -4.93
N ARG A 146 -31.99 -24.04 -4.41
CA ARG A 146 -32.20 -25.25 -5.23
C ARG A 146 -33.70 -25.45 -5.49
N PRO A 147 -34.18 -25.35 -6.73
CA PRO A 147 -35.57 -25.63 -7.04
C PRO A 147 -35.90 -27.09 -6.72
N LEU A 148 -37.08 -27.23 -6.13
CA LEU A 148 -37.71 -28.43 -5.61
C LEU A 148 -38.08 -29.42 -6.73
N SER A 149 -37.10 -30.06 -7.38
CA SER A 149 -37.36 -31.25 -8.21
C SER A 149 -36.07 -31.96 -8.63
N LEU A 150 -35.57 -32.86 -7.78
CA LEU A 150 -34.81 -34.01 -8.29
C LEU A 150 -35.34 -35.27 -7.60
N PRO A 151 -35.80 -36.27 -8.38
CA PRO A 151 -36.50 -37.45 -7.85
C PRO A 151 -35.56 -38.33 -7.01
N GLU A 152 -36.14 -39.00 -6.00
CA GLU A 152 -35.55 -39.87 -4.96
C GLU A 152 -34.80 -41.12 -5.48
N THR A 153 -33.95 -40.98 -6.49
CA THR A 153 -33.24 -42.10 -7.13
C THR A 153 -31.76 -42.15 -6.82
N LEU A 154 -31.19 -41.12 -6.17
CA LEU A 154 -29.76 -41.07 -5.81
C LEU A 154 -29.46 -41.19 -4.30
N LEU A 155 -30.48 -41.24 -3.44
CA LEU A 155 -30.27 -41.50 -2.00
C LEU A 155 -30.04 -43.00 -1.70
N ASN A 156 -30.47 -43.89 -2.59
CA ASN A 156 -30.29 -45.33 -2.42
C ASN A 156 -28.96 -45.87 -2.98
N SER A 157 -28.23 -45.09 -3.79
CA SER A 157 -26.92 -45.52 -4.32
C SER A 157 -25.74 -45.12 -3.43
N VAL A 158 -25.87 -44.06 -2.63
CA VAL A 158 -24.80 -43.61 -1.71
C VAL A 158 -24.80 -44.41 -0.40
N THR A 159 -25.96 -44.81 0.11
CA THR A 159 -26.06 -45.66 1.31
C THR A 159 -25.63 -47.12 1.06
N ALA A 160 -25.71 -47.59 -0.19
CA ALA A 160 -25.23 -48.93 -0.57
C ALA A 160 -23.70 -49.01 -0.61
N SER A 161 -23.00 -47.92 -0.94
CA SER A 161 -21.52 -47.90 -0.98
C SER A 161 -20.88 -47.84 0.42
N GLN A 162 -21.64 -47.51 1.46
CA GLN A 162 -21.11 -47.32 2.82
C GLN A 162 -21.24 -48.56 3.71
N ALA A 163 -21.99 -49.58 3.28
CA ALA A 163 -22.08 -50.86 4.00
C ALA A 163 -20.89 -51.80 3.73
N ASP A 164 -20.17 -51.64 2.62
CA ASP A 164 -19.03 -52.51 2.25
C ASP A 164 -17.67 -52.06 2.81
N CYS A 165 -17.60 -50.92 3.52
CA CYS A 165 -16.36 -50.42 4.10
C CYS A 165 -16.17 -50.78 5.59
N PHE A 166 -17.08 -51.55 6.20
CA PHE A 166 -17.03 -51.89 7.64
C PHE A 166 -16.79 -53.39 7.93
N VAL A 167 -16.59 -54.22 6.90
CA VAL A 167 -16.11 -55.60 7.07
C VAL A 167 -15.01 -55.89 6.05
N GLN A 168 -13.80 -55.40 6.32
CA GLN A 168 -12.53 -56.02 5.96
C GLN A 168 -11.41 -55.46 6.85
#